data_AF-A0A1H3M0H6-F1
#
_entry.id   AF-A0A1H3M0H6-F1
#
_cell.length_a   1.000
_cell.length_b   1.000
_cell.length_c   1.000
_cell.angle_alpha   90.00
_cell.angle_beta   90.00
_cell.angle_gamma   90.00
#
_symmetry.space_group_name_H-M   'P 1'
#
loop_
_entity.id
_entity.type
_entity.pdbx_description
1 polymer ?
#
loop_
_entity_poly.entity_id
_entity_poly.type
_entity_poly.pdbx_seq_one_letter_code
_entity_poly.pdbx_strand_id
1 'polypeptide(L)'
;MAQFCISFPPPSYQELFDQIKHLKPDFSKLKNLIPLIGLPIPIYIDISQYSNEISQMIQYWQSRLSVKTLMAMIRPMASLLGQSLADLLPKIPFLNISIIELMEMDANVLKQRVKDALDRYGQAFLDALSAFLPLPIYFGLSIPSFEINAMIKALYNMCTSGLMELVTNLIDQVLSKLKINAVLTLPKLPTLKELQTMIIEMIKAKAEAIAGQVIDAFTNEFEAIQHAMQILKMDINAIFAMIQFPQLPAMKFPSPFYPDFSCLAFELREAMQMYMQAMMMAVMEKIVSFVKAVLSILNIQFPSICIDIPDKLDIPDNPNGTEYF
;
A
#
# COMPACT_ATOMS: atom_id res chain seq x y z
N MET A 1 12.20 -13.32 21.03
CA MET A 1 11.93 -12.65 19.75
C MET A 1 10.68 -13.30 19.19
N ALA A 2 9.58 -12.56 19.06
CA ALA A 2 8.40 -13.02 18.38
C ALA A 2 8.59 -12.89 16.87
N GLN A 3 8.34 -13.98 16.14
CA GLN A 3 8.31 -13.96 14.69
C GLN A 3 6.85 -13.81 14.24
N PHE A 4 6.58 -12.77 13.45
CA PHE A 4 5.26 -12.54 12.86
C PHE A 4 5.34 -12.83 11.37
N CYS A 5 4.42 -13.63 10.84
CA CYS A 5 4.38 -14.00 9.43
C CYS A 5 3.05 -13.59 8.81
N ILE A 6 3.10 -13.06 7.58
CA ILE A 6 1.91 -12.87 6.74
C ILE A 6 2.02 -13.73 5.48
N SER A 7 0.88 -14.23 5.00
CA SER A 7 0.71 -15.03 3.79
C SER A 7 -0.59 -14.63 3.08
N PHE A 8 -0.88 -15.14 1.89
CA PHE A 8 -2.14 -14.83 1.21
C PHE A 8 -3.30 -15.76 1.61
N PRO A 9 -4.49 -15.23 1.95
CA PRO A 9 -4.84 -13.80 2.00
C PRO A 9 -4.15 -13.04 3.15
N PRO A 10 -3.59 -11.85 2.92
CA PRO A 10 -2.92 -11.09 3.97
C PRO A 10 -3.93 -10.62 5.01
N PRO A 11 -3.54 -10.55 6.30
CA PRO A 11 -4.34 -9.86 7.29
C PRO A 11 -4.53 -8.39 6.89
N SER A 12 -5.67 -7.82 7.26
CA SER A 12 -5.98 -6.41 7.04
C SER A 12 -5.00 -5.51 7.79
N TYR A 13 -4.91 -4.23 7.37
CA TYR A 13 -4.09 -3.25 8.08
C TYR A 13 -4.46 -3.17 9.58
N GLN A 14 -5.76 -3.11 9.89
CA GLN A 14 -6.22 -3.04 11.27
C GLN A 14 -5.75 -4.25 12.10
N GLU A 15 -5.87 -5.46 11.55
CA GLU A 15 -5.43 -6.68 12.24
C GLU A 15 -3.92 -6.68 12.48
N LEU A 16 -3.12 -6.28 11.50
CA LEU A 16 -1.67 -6.17 11.65
C LEU A 16 -1.29 -5.10 12.66
N PHE A 17 -1.92 -3.93 12.58
CA PHE A 17 -1.70 -2.84 13.52
C PHE A 17 -2.04 -3.28 14.95
N ASP A 18 -3.18 -3.91 15.18
CA ASP A 18 -3.58 -4.38 16.51
C ASP A 18 -2.63 -5.42 17.09
N GLN A 19 -2.04 -6.28 16.26
CA GLN A 19 -1.05 -7.27 16.68
C GLN A 19 0.26 -6.65 17.14
N ILE A 20 0.70 -5.56 16.51
CA ILE A 20 2.06 -5.02 16.72
C ILE A 20 2.10 -3.64 17.36
N LYS A 21 0.98 -2.93 17.53
CA LYS A 21 0.93 -1.55 18.08
C LYS A 21 1.55 -1.40 19.47
N HIS A 22 1.63 -2.48 20.24
CA HIS A 22 2.24 -2.49 21.58
C HIS A 22 3.74 -2.83 21.56
N LEU A 23 4.23 -3.40 20.46
CA LEU A 23 5.64 -3.69 20.25
C LEU A 23 6.28 -2.38 19.80
N LYS A 24 7.02 -1.70 20.67
CA LYS A 24 7.83 -0.52 20.28
C LYS A 24 9.24 -0.96 19.85
N PRO A 25 9.45 -1.64 18.70
CA PRO A 25 10.78 -2.10 18.36
C PRO A 25 11.67 -0.91 18.02
N ASP A 26 12.94 -1.06 18.34
CA ASP A 26 13.98 -0.21 17.79
C ASP A 26 14.20 -0.59 16.32
N PHE A 27 13.66 0.22 15.39
CA PHE A 27 13.78 -0.03 13.95
C PHE A 27 15.22 -0.10 13.46
N SER A 28 16.17 0.55 14.14
CA SER A 28 17.59 0.45 13.78
C SER A 28 18.17 -0.95 14.05
N LYS A 29 17.56 -1.71 14.97
CA LYS A 29 17.90 -3.10 15.28
C LYS A 29 17.20 -4.10 14.35
N LEU A 30 16.17 -3.67 13.62
CA LEU A 30 15.44 -4.49 12.65
C LEU A 30 16.17 -4.56 11.30
N LYS A 31 17.44 -4.98 11.31
CA LYS A 31 18.33 -4.99 10.13
C LYS A 31 17.82 -5.83 8.96
N ASN A 32 16.92 -6.78 9.22
CA ASN A 32 16.34 -7.63 8.19
C ASN A 32 15.16 -6.97 7.44
N LEU A 33 14.65 -5.81 7.85
CA LEU A 33 13.52 -5.16 7.18
C LEU A 33 13.84 -4.73 5.74
N ILE A 34 15.03 -4.16 5.52
CA ILE A 34 15.48 -3.75 4.19
C ILE A 34 15.44 -4.94 3.22
N PRO A 35 16.16 -6.06 3.46
CA PRO A 35 16.16 -7.18 2.52
C PRO A 35 14.81 -7.92 2.45
N LEU A 36 14.03 -7.97 3.54
CA LEU A 36 12.79 -8.75 3.57
C LEU A 36 11.62 -8.03 2.91
N ILE A 37 11.38 -6.77 3.29
CA ILE A 37 10.20 -6.00 2.88
C ILE A 37 10.53 -4.74 2.07
N GLY A 38 11.82 -4.43 1.86
CA GLY A 38 12.22 -3.28 1.05
C GLY A 38 11.95 -1.94 1.74
N LEU A 39 11.82 -1.93 3.06
CA LEU A 39 11.60 -0.70 3.84
C LEU A 39 12.94 0.06 4.00
N PRO A 40 13.06 1.32 3.55
CA PRO A 40 14.29 2.09 3.72
C PRO A 40 14.55 2.40 5.20
N ILE A 41 15.82 2.37 5.62
CA ILE A 41 16.24 2.74 6.98
C ILE A 41 17.32 3.84 6.89
N PRO A 42 17.13 5.00 7.57
CA PRO A 42 15.93 5.36 8.33
C PRO A 42 14.75 5.65 7.39
N ILE A 43 13.53 5.32 7.83
CA ILE A 43 12.30 5.52 7.04
C ILE A 43 12.17 7.01 6.70
N TYR A 44 12.26 7.84 7.72
CA TYR A 44 12.36 9.29 7.63
C TYR A 44 13.72 9.72 8.16
N ILE A 45 14.39 10.65 7.47
CA ILE A 45 15.76 11.06 7.84
C ILE A 45 15.75 11.92 9.11
N ASP A 46 14.70 12.74 9.28
CA ASP A 46 14.72 13.86 10.22
C ASP A 46 13.74 13.70 11.39
N ILE A 47 12.85 12.71 11.35
CA ILE A 47 11.76 12.53 12.34
C ILE A 47 11.63 11.04 12.64
N SER A 48 11.48 10.66 13.91
CA SER A 48 11.02 9.32 14.28
C SER A 48 9.66 9.43 14.95
N GLN A 49 8.66 8.79 14.35
CA GLN A 49 7.29 8.75 14.82
C GLN A 49 6.80 7.32 14.79
N TYR A 50 6.71 6.73 15.97
CA TYR A 50 6.53 5.29 16.13
C TYR A 50 5.28 4.76 15.43
N SER A 51 4.11 5.39 15.61
CA SER A 51 2.88 4.88 14.98
C SER A 51 2.92 4.98 13.45
N ASN A 52 3.58 6.02 12.92
CA ASN A 52 3.78 6.20 11.50
C ASN A 52 4.78 5.17 10.95
N GLU A 53 5.92 4.96 11.60
CA GLU A 53 6.93 3.96 11.21
C GLU A 53 6.34 2.54 11.20
N ILE A 54 5.51 2.18 12.18
CA ILE A 54 4.75 0.93 12.19
C ILE A 54 3.81 0.85 10.98
N SER A 55 3.09 1.93 10.68
CA SER A 55 2.23 1.99 9.50
C SER A 55 3.01 1.77 8.20
N GLN A 56 4.18 2.42 8.07
CA GLN A 56 5.07 2.22 6.93
C GLN A 56 5.52 0.76 6.82
N MET A 57 5.97 0.16 7.93
CA MET A 57 6.38 -1.24 7.94
C MET A 57 5.27 -2.17 7.44
N ILE A 58 4.03 -2.01 7.93
CA ILE A 58 2.89 -2.82 7.49
C ILE A 58 2.64 -2.67 5.98
N GLN A 59 2.60 -1.42 5.48
CA GLN A 59 2.32 -1.14 4.07
C GLN A 59 3.39 -1.75 3.14
N TYR A 60 4.67 -1.63 3.49
CA TYR A 60 5.77 -2.25 2.74
C TYR A 60 5.71 -3.78 2.80
N TRP A 61 5.38 -4.34 3.97
CA TRP A 61 5.24 -5.78 4.14
C TRP A 61 4.14 -6.37 3.25
N GLN A 62 2.97 -5.74 3.23
CA GLN A 62 1.85 -6.11 2.35
C GLN A 62 2.19 -5.92 0.86
N SER A 63 2.87 -4.83 0.49
CA SER A 63 3.31 -4.56 -0.88
C SER A 63 4.26 -5.64 -1.38
N ARG A 64 5.25 -5.99 -0.56
CA ARG A 64 6.23 -7.02 -0.88
C ARG A 64 5.59 -8.40 -1.03
N LEU A 65 4.68 -8.75 -0.12
CA LEU A 65 3.94 -10.00 -0.21
C LEU A 65 3.15 -10.08 -1.51
N SER A 66 2.49 -8.98 -1.91
CA SER A 66 1.71 -8.89 -3.15
C SER A 66 2.58 -9.15 -4.37
N VAL A 67 3.71 -8.45 -4.52
CA VAL A 67 4.61 -8.68 -5.66
C VAL A 67 5.14 -10.12 -5.69
N LYS A 68 5.59 -10.66 -4.55
CA LYS A 68 6.10 -12.05 -4.50
C LYS A 68 5.02 -13.07 -4.87
N THR A 69 3.78 -12.84 -4.46
CA THR A 69 2.66 -13.75 -4.70
C THR A 69 2.22 -13.73 -6.16
N LEU A 70 2.19 -12.55 -6.80
CA LEU A 70 1.95 -12.44 -8.25
C LEU A 70 3.08 -13.13 -9.03
N MET A 71 4.33 -12.89 -8.66
CA MET A 71 5.49 -13.54 -9.30
C MET A 71 5.49 -15.06 -9.15
N ALA A 72 5.01 -15.58 -8.02
CA ALA A 72 4.85 -17.02 -7.80
C ALA A 72 3.81 -17.64 -8.76
N MET A 73 2.80 -16.86 -9.18
CA MET A 73 1.83 -17.28 -10.20
C MET A 73 2.38 -17.16 -11.63
N ILE A 74 3.02 -16.03 -11.95
CA ILE A 74 3.50 -15.74 -13.32
C ILE A 74 4.53 -16.78 -13.78
N ARG A 75 5.51 -17.12 -12.93
CA ARG A 75 6.62 -18.02 -13.29
C ARG A 75 6.16 -19.37 -13.86
N PRO A 76 5.34 -20.18 -13.16
CA PRO A 76 4.88 -21.46 -13.68
C PRO A 76 3.94 -21.31 -14.88
N MET A 77 3.10 -20.27 -14.93
CA MET A 77 2.22 -20.01 -16.08
C MET A 77 3.03 -19.68 -17.34
N ALA A 78 3.99 -18.76 -17.24
CA ALA A 78 4.89 -18.40 -18.34
C ALA A 78 5.69 -19.62 -18.83
N SER A 79 6.22 -20.43 -17.90
CA SER A 79 6.92 -21.68 -18.22
C SER A 79 6.03 -22.66 -18.99
N LEU A 80 4.79 -22.89 -18.53
CA LEU A 80 3.83 -23.74 -19.23
C LEU A 80 3.54 -23.22 -20.65
N LEU A 81 3.46 -21.92 -20.84
CA LEU A 81 3.22 -21.27 -22.13
C LEU A 81 4.46 -21.24 -23.03
N GLY A 82 5.66 -21.52 -22.51
CA GLY A 82 6.92 -21.42 -23.24
C GLY A 82 7.37 -19.96 -23.45
N GLN A 83 6.91 -19.05 -22.59
CA GLN A 83 7.22 -17.62 -22.66
C GLN A 83 8.41 -17.27 -21.76
N SER A 84 9.25 -16.34 -22.22
CA SER A 84 10.34 -15.77 -21.44
C SER A 84 9.79 -14.84 -20.37
N LEU A 85 10.14 -15.09 -19.11
CA LEU A 85 9.71 -14.23 -18.00
C LEU A 85 10.21 -12.79 -18.17
N ALA A 86 11.44 -12.60 -18.65
CA ALA A 86 12.03 -11.28 -18.82
C ALA A 86 11.27 -10.43 -19.84
N ASP A 87 10.69 -11.06 -20.86
CA ASP A 87 9.96 -10.36 -21.93
C ASP A 87 8.52 -10.01 -21.51
N LEU A 88 7.98 -10.71 -20.51
CA LEU A 88 6.63 -10.47 -19.99
C LEU A 88 6.58 -9.34 -18.96
N LEU A 89 7.65 -9.17 -18.18
CA LEU A 89 7.62 -8.25 -17.05
C LEU A 89 7.75 -6.80 -17.51
N PRO A 90 6.82 -5.90 -17.11
CA PRO A 90 6.90 -4.51 -17.48
C PRO A 90 8.12 -3.84 -16.81
N LYS A 91 8.73 -2.89 -17.53
CA LYS A 91 9.71 -1.98 -16.96
C LYS A 91 9.01 -0.85 -16.22
N ILE A 92 9.66 -0.37 -15.17
CA ILE A 92 9.19 0.79 -14.42
C ILE A 92 9.55 2.07 -15.18
N PRO A 93 8.57 2.90 -15.60
CA PRO A 93 8.82 4.16 -16.28
C PRO A 93 9.78 5.06 -15.50
N PHE A 94 10.60 5.83 -16.21
CA PHE A 94 11.61 6.78 -15.69
C PHE A 94 12.78 6.17 -14.89
N LEU A 95 12.58 5.05 -14.20
CA LEU A 95 13.64 4.33 -13.49
C LEU A 95 14.38 3.33 -14.38
N ASN A 96 13.75 2.87 -15.46
CA ASN A 96 14.27 1.86 -16.41
C ASN A 96 14.83 0.60 -15.71
N ILE A 97 14.15 0.17 -14.64
CA ILE A 97 14.42 -1.10 -13.96
C ILE A 97 13.24 -2.05 -14.16
N SER A 98 13.51 -3.34 -14.22
CA SER A 98 12.50 -4.39 -14.17
C SER A 98 11.95 -4.58 -12.75
N ILE A 99 10.82 -5.28 -12.64
CA ILE A 99 10.26 -5.67 -11.34
C ILE A 99 11.20 -6.61 -10.57
N ILE A 100 11.95 -7.47 -11.27
CA ILE A 100 12.94 -8.35 -10.62
C ILE A 100 14.03 -7.50 -9.98
N GLU A 101 14.58 -6.54 -10.73
CA GLU A 101 15.58 -5.60 -10.21
C GLU A 101 15.03 -4.78 -9.05
N LEU A 102 13.79 -4.27 -9.14
CA LEU A 102 13.15 -3.57 -8.02
C LEU A 102 13.11 -4.44 -6.77
N MET A 103 12.79 -5.73 -6.92
CA MET A 103 12.67 -6.64 -5.80
C MET A 103 14.03 -6.99 -5.19
N GLU A 104 15.10 -7.05 -5.96
CA GLU A 104 16.44 -7.38 -5.47
C GLU A 104 17.22 -6.15 -4.99
N MET A 105 16.78 -4.96 -5.38
CA MET A 105 17.45 -3.69 -5.05
C MET A 105 17.37 -3.35 -3.57
N ASP A 106 18.48 -2.80 -3.06
CA ASP A 106 18.52 -2.19 -1.73
C ASP A 106 17.57 -0.99 -1.65
N ALA A 107 16.83 -0.88 -0.54
CA ALA A 107 15.80 0.14 -0.38
C ALA A 107 16.37 1.57 -0.39
N ASN A 108 17.59 1.78 0.10
CA ASN A 108 18.23 3.09 0.07
C ASN A 108 18.72 3.44 -1.35
N VAL A 109 19.16 2.45 -2.13
CA VAL A 109 19.45 2.64 -3.55
C VAL A 109 18.20 3.00 -4.33
N LEU A 110 17.06 2.35 -4.05
CA LEU A 110 15.78 2.71 -4.66
C LEU A 110 15.37 4.14 -4.31
N LYS A 111 15.50 4.53 -3.04
CA LYS A 111 15.23 5.90 -2.57
C LYS A 111 16.04 6.94 -3.34
N GLN A 112 17.34 6.68 -3.55
CA GLN A 112 18.20 7.56 -4.32
C GLN A 112 17.76 7.64 -5.79
N ARG A 113 17.42 6.50 -6.42
CA ARG A 113 16.94 6.50 -7.82
C ARG A 113 15.63 7.26 -8.01
N VAL A 114 14.71 7.17 -7.06
CA VAL A 114 13.46 7.94 -7.09
C VAL A 114 13.74 9.43 -6.95
N LYS A 115 14.66 9.82 -6.07
CA LYS A 115 15.12 11.20 -5.94
C LYS A 115 15.74 11.71 -7.24
N ASP A 116 16.66 10.95 -7.83
CA ASP A 116 17.32 11.32 -9.09
C ASP A 116 16.32 11.43 -10.25
N ALA A 117 15.29 10.57 -10.29
CA ALA A 117 14.23 10.62 -11.28
C ALA A 117 13.34 11.86 -11.10
N LEU A 118 12.99 12.20 -9.86
CA LEU A 118 12.26 13.43 -9.55
C LEU A 118 13.07 14.67 -9.96
N ASP A 119 14.34 14.72 -9.59
CA ASP A 119 15.23 15.85 -9.92
C ASP A 119 15.41 16.01 -11.45
N ARG A 120 15.46 14.90 -12.19
CA ARG A 120 15.67 14.90 -13.64
C ARG A 120 14.41 15.15 -14.47
N TYR A 121 13.28 14.58 -14.06
CA TYR A 121 12.06 14.55 -14.88
C TYR A 121 10.90 15.37 -14.29
N GLY A 122 10.99 15.78 -13.03
CA GLY A 122 10.02 16.65 -12.36
C GLY A 122 8.57 16.16 -12.50
N GLN A 123 7.71 17.04 -13.00
CA GLN A 123 6.28 16.77 -13.14
C GLN A 123 5.96 15.55 -14.02
N ALA A 124 6.74 15.28 -15.06
CA ALA A 124 6.50 14.13 -15.92
C ALA A 124 6.62 12.79 -15.15
N PHE A 125 7.50 12.73 -14.17
CA PHE A 125 7.62 11.56 -13.29
C PHE A 125 6.43 11.47 -12.32
N LEU A 126 5.98 12.60 -11.76
CA LEU A 126 4.80 12.64 -10.89
C LEU A 126 3.52 12.24 -11.65
N ASP A 127 3.35 12.72 -12.88
CA ASP A 127 2.19 12.41 -13.73
C ASP A 127 2.12 10.92 -14.04
N ALA A 128 3.26 10.26 -14.25
CA ALA A 128 3.33 8.82 -14.46
C ALA A 128 2.93 8.00 -13.23
N LEU A 129 3.02 8.58 -12.03
CA LEU A 129 2.58 7.96 -10.78
C LEU A 129 1.16 8.37 -10.37
N SER A 130 0.55 9.35 -11.04
CA SER A 130 -0.70 10.00 -10.62
C SER A 130 -1.91 9.06 -10.45
N ALA A 131 -1.91 7.91 -11.12
CA ALA A 131 -2.93 6.88 -10.92
C ALA A 131 -2.90 6.27 -9.50
N PHE A 132 -1.76 6.32 -8.82
CA PHE A 132 -1.49 5.72 -7.50
C PHE A 132 -0.91 6.71 -6.48
N LEU A 133 -0.57 7.93 -6.90
CA LEU A 133 -0.02 9.00 -6.08
C LEU A 133 -0.97 10.21 -6.13
N PRO A 134 -1.66 10.53 -5.02
CA PRO A 134 -2.47 11.74 -4.97
C PRO A 134 -1.60 12.99 -5.14
N LEU A 135 -2.05 13.95 -5.96
CA LEU A 135 -1.37 15.22 -6.19
C LEU A 135 -2.27 16.39 -5.75
N PRO A 136 -1.73 17.43 -5.07
CA PRO A 136 -0.37 17.50 -4.51
C PRO A 136 -0.14 16.41 -3.46
N ILE A 137 1.10 15.92 -3.33
CA ILE A 137 1.42 14.78 -2.45
C ILE A 137 0.97 15.04 -1.03
N TYR A 138 1.26 16.22 -0.49
CA TYR A 138 0.68 16.71 0.76
C TYR A 138 0.16 18.14 0.56
N PHE A 139 -1.05 18.41 1.01
CA PHE A 139 -1.62 19.76 0.90
C PHE A 139 -0.96 20.72 1.89
N GLY A 140 -0.43 21.84 1.38
CA GLY A 140 0.19 22.89 2.21
C GLY A 140 1.49 22.48 2.90
N LEU A 141 2.06 21.32 2.56
CA LEU A 141 3.30 20.78 3.13
C LEU A 141 4.23 20.38 1.99
N SER A 142 5.51 20.67 2.16
CA SER A 142 6.58 20.10 1.33
C SER A 142 7.61 19.47 2.24
N ILE A 143 7.64 18.14 2.25
CA ILE A 143 8.53 17.36 3.10
C ILE A 143 9.20 16.31 2.21
N PRO A 144 10.34 16.63 1.59
CA PRO A 144 10.95 15.79 0.55
C PRO A 144 11.16 14.34 0.98
N SER A 145 11.58 14.10 2.23
CA SER A 145 11.79 12.74 2.73
C SER A 145 10.51 11.91 2.79
N PHE A 146 9.36 12.54 3.04
CA PHE A 146 8.05 11.88 3.10
C PHE A 146 7.49 11.69 1.69
N GLU A 147 7.65 12.70 0.83
CA GLU A 147 7.20 12.65 -0.56
C GLU A 147 7.89 11.53 -1.35
N ILE A 148 9.20 11.35 -1.17
CA ILE A 148 9.93 10.24 -1.79
C ILE A 148 9.38 8.88 -1.32
N ASN A 149 9.04 8.72 -0.04
CA ASN A 149 8.43 7.48 0.46
C ASN A 149 7.04 7.24 -0.16
N ALA A 150 6.22 8.29 -0.31
CA ALA A 150 4.92 8.20 -0.97
C ALA A 150 5.06 7.81 -2.45
N MET A 151 6.07 8.31 -3.16
CA MET A 151 6.40 7.92 -4.54
C MET A 151 6.83 6.45 -4.63
N ILE A 152 7.66 5.97 -3.72
CA ILE A 152 8.07 4.55 -3.67
C ILE A 152 6.84 3.64 -3.50
N LYS A 153 5.89 3.99 -2.62
CA LYS A 153 4.64 3.22 -2.48
C LYS A 153 3.81 3.25 -3.76
N ALA A 154 3.69 4.40 -4.41
CA ALA A 154 2.99 4.51 -5.68
C ALA A 154 3.63 3.62 -6.76
N LEU A 155 4.96 3.53 -6.78
CA LEU A 155 5.70 2.61 -7.66
C LEU A 155 5.36 1.14 -7.39
N TYR A 156 5.33 0.71 -6.12
CA TYR A 156 4.92 -0.65 -5.76
C TYR A 156 3.47 -0.95 -6.14
N ASN A 157 2.57 0.01 -5.94
CA ASN A 157 1.16 -0.10 -6.34
C ASN A 157 1.00 -0.22 -7.86
N MET A 158 1.73 0.59 -8.62
CA MET A 158 1.78 0.51 -10.08
C MET A 158 2.30 -0.86 -10.55
N CYS A 159 3.39 -1.35 -9.97
CA CYS A 159 3.93 -2.67 -10.29
C CYS A 159 2.92 -3.78 -9.97
N THR A 160 2.27 -3.70 -8.81
CA THR A 160 1.26 -4.68 -8.39
C THR A 160 0.09 -4.71 -9.36
N SER A 161 -0.43 -3.53 -9.75
CA SER A 161 -1.51 -3.43 -10.74
C SER A 161 -1.11 -4.04 -12.10
N GLY A 162 0.08 -3.72 -12.62
CA GLY A 162 0.55 -4.28 -13.89
C GLY A 162 0.77 -5.79 -13.84
N LEU A 163 1.28 -6.31 -12.72
CA LEU A 163 1.42 -7.76 -12.51
C LEU A 163 0.08 -8.47 -12.38
N MET A 164 -0.95 -7.84 -11.80
CA MET A 164 -2.29 -8.40 -11.72
C MET A 164 -2.91 -8.54 -13.12
N GLU A 165 -2.78 -7.52 -13.97
CA GLU A 165 -3.21 -7.59 -15.37
C GLU A 165 -2.49 -8.71 -16.12
N LEU A 166 -1.16 -8.79 -15.97
CA LEU A 166 -0.36 -9.86 -16.56
C LEU A 166 -0.82 -11.25 -16.09
N VAL A 167 -1.06 -11.45 -14.78
CA VAL A 167 -1.55 -12.73 -14.25
C VAL A 167 -2.91 -13.08 -14.84
N THR A 168 -3.86 -12.15 -14.91
CA THR A 168 -5.18 -12.41 -15.51
C THR A 168 -5.04 -12.84 -16.97
N ASN A 169 -4.22 -12.14 -17.75
CA ASN A 169 -3.96 -12.49 -19.16
C ASN A 169 -3.27 -13.87 -19.30
N LEU A 170 -2.37 -14.22 -18.39
CA LEU A 170 -1.71 -15.53 -18.38
C LEU A 170 -2.68 -16.65 -17.97
N ILE A 171 -3.59 -16.39 -17.03
CA ILE A 171 -4.64 -17.33 -16.64
C ILE A 171 -5.49 -17.70 -17.86
N ASP A 172 -5.96 -16.72 -18.63
CA ASP A 172 -6.78 -16.98 -19.82
C ASP A 172 -6.04 -17.81 -20.87
N GLN A 173 -4.76 -17.51 -21.10
CA GLN A 173 -3.90 -18.27 -22.00
C GLN A 173 -3.68 -19.71 -21.52
N VAL A 174 -3.45 -19.91 -20.22
CA VAL A 174 -3.28 -21.24 -19.62
C VAL A 174 -4.56 -22.05 -19.70
N LEU A 175 -5.72 -21.46 -19.38
CA LEU A 175 -7.02 -22.11 -19.50
C LEU A 175 -7.27 -22.59 -20.92
N SER A 176 -6.97 -21.74 -21.91
CA SER A 176 -7.06 -22.09 -23.33
C SER A 176 -6.11 -23.24 -23.70
N LYS A 177 -4.84 -23.17 -23.31
CA LYS A 177 -3.83 -24.21 -23.59
C LYS A 177 -4.19 -25.56 -22.96
N LEU A 178 -4.75 -25.54 -21.76
CA LEU A 178 -5.18 -26.74 -21.03
C LEU A 178 -6.61 -27.18 -21.39
N LYS A 179 -7.32 -26.43 -22.22
CA LYS A 179 -8.73 -26.66 -22.59
C LYS A 179 -9.66 -26.75 -21.36
N ILE A 180 -9.39 -25.95 -20.34
CA ILE A 180 -10.21 -25.85 -19.13
C ILE A 180 -11.31 -24.82 -19.37
N ASN A 181 -12.57 -25.23 -19.24
CA ASN A 181 -13.72 -24.34 -19.36
C ASN A 181 -14.03 -23.68 -18.01
N ALA A 182 -13.28 -22.65 -17.66
CA ALA A 182 -13.50 -21.81 -16.48
C ALA A 182 -13.27 -20.34 -16.87
N VAL A 183 -13.83 -19.41 -16.09
CA VAL A 183 -13.67 -17.97 -16.32
C VAL A 183 -13.33 -17.31 -14.99
N LEU A 184 -12.24 -16.56 -14.96
CA LEU A 184 -11.91 -15.69 -13.84
C LEU A 184 -12.75 -14.42 -13.94
N THR A 185 -13.57 -14.18 -12.91
CA THR A 185 -14.32 -12.92 -12.77
C THR A 185 -13.73 -12.11 -11.64
N LEU A 186 -13.37 -10.86 -11.93
CA LEU A 186 -12.77 -9.94 -10.96
C LEU A 186 -13.66 -8.71 -10.79
N PRO A 187 -13.79 -8.19 -9.56
CA PRO A 187 -14.41 -6.90 -9.37
C PRO A 187 -13.53 -5.79 -9.95
N LYS A 188 -14.17 -4.71 -10.41
CA LYS A 188 -13.46 -3.55 -10.93
C LYS A 188 -12.65 -2.90 -9.81
N LEU A 189 -11.35 -2.75 -10.01
CA LEU A 189 -10.52 -1.95 -9.12
C LEU A 189 -10.93 -0.49 -9.22
N PRO A 190 -11.17 0.19 -8.09
CA PRO A 190 -11.42 1.62 -8.12
C PRO A 190 -10.14 2.37 -8.50
N THR A 191 -10.33 3.52 -9.15
CA THR A 191 -9.27 4.49 -9.41
C THR A 191 -9.14 5.48 -8.25
N LEU A 192 -7.97 6.10 -8.13
CA LEU A 192 -7.76 7.15 -7.13
C LEU A 192 -8.77 8.31 -7.26
N LYS A 193 -9.12 8.67 -8.50
CA LYS A 193 -10.11 9.71 -8.80
C LYS A 193 -11.51 9.31 -8.36
N GLU A 194 -11.91 8.05 -8.58
CA GLU A 194 -13.19 7.53 -8.08
C GLU A 194 -13.24 7.58 -6.55
N LEU A 195 -12.15 7.20 -5.87
CA LEU A 195 -12.06 7.33 -4.40
C LEU A 195 -12.19 8.79 -3.93
N GLN A 196 -11.45 9.73 -4.53
CA GLN A 196 -11.54 11.16 -4.22
C GLN A 196 -12.96 11.69 -4.40
N THR A 197 -13.60 11.32 -5.51
CA THR A 197 -14.97 11.76 -5.84
C THR A 197 -15.96 11.25 -4.78
N MET A 198 -15.88 9.97 -4.42
CA MET A 198 -16.77 9.41 -3.40
C MET A 198 -16.54 10.00 -2.00
N ILE A 199 -15.30 10.34 -1.63
CA ILE A 199 -15.04 11.05 -0.37
C ILE A 199 -15.83 12.37 -0.35
N ILE A 200 -15.71 13.16 -1.43
CA ILE A 200 -16.38 14.45 -1.56
C ILE A 200 -17.91 14.28 -1.53
N GLU A 201 -18.45 13.37 -2.33
CA GLU A 201 -19.91 13.13 -2.42
C GLU A 201 -20.49 12.61 -1.10
N MET A 202 -19.79 11.69 -0.43
CA MET A 202 -20.20 11.17 0.88
C MET A 202 -20.30 12.29 1.91
N ILE A 203 -19.29 13.17 1.95
CA ILE A 203 -19.26 14.27 2.92
C ILE A 203 -20.35 15.29 2.63
N LYS A 204 -20.60 15.63 1.36
CA LYS A 204 -21.74 16.49 0.99
C LYS A 204 -23.07 15.91 1.46
N ALA A 205 -23.32 14.63 1.17
CA ALA A 205 -24.55 13.96 1.60
C ALA A 205 -24.69 13.94 3.13
N LYS A 206 -23.60 13.76 3.87
CA LYS A 206 -23.61 13.83 5.34
C LYS A 206 -23.80 15.24 5.88
N ALA A 207 -23.23 16.25 5.25
CA ALA A 207 -23.43 17.65 5.63
C ALA A 207 -24.90 18.06 5.49
N GLU A 208 -25.55 17.65 4.40
CA GLU A 208 -26.98 17.89 4.21
C GLU A 208 -27.82 17.11 5.24
N ALA A 209 -27.54 15.81 5.41
CA ALA A 209 -28.33 14.97 6.30
C ALA A 209 -28.19 15.29 7.80
N ILE A 210 -27.00 15.71 8.26
CA ILE A 210 -26.70 15.93 9.68
C ILE A 210 -26.84 17.40 10.06
N ALA A 211 -26.36 18.31 9.20
CA ALA A 211 -26.27 19.73 9.50
C ALA A 211 -27.24 20.59 8.67
N GLY A 212 -28.02 19.99 7.76
CA GLY A 212 -28.90 20.75 6.85
C GLY A 212 -28.14 21.63 5.87
N GLN A 213 -26.84 21.39 5.68
CA GLN A 213 -25.97 22.21 4.84
C GLN A 213 -25.93 21.66 3.42
N VAL A 214 -26.46 22.42 2.46
CA VAL A 214 -26.30 22.13 1.03
C VAL A 214 -24.99 22.76 0.57
N ILE A 215 -24.01 21.90 0.24
CA ILE A 215 -22.68 22.33 -0.21
C ILE A 215 -22.56 22.09 -1.70
N ASP A 216 -22.54 23.17 -2.48
CA ASP A 216 -22.48 23.11 -3.94
C ASP A 216 -21.21 22.42 -4.43
N ALA A 217 -20.05 22.77 -3.86
CA ALA A 217 -18.76 22.20 -4.23
C ALA A 217 -17.74 22.23 -3.08
N PHE A 218 -16.89 21.20 -3.06
CA PHE A 218 -15.58 21.26 -2.44
C PHE A 218 -14.54 21.33 -3.56
N THR A 219 -13.45 22.06 -3.36
CA THR A 219 -12.37 22.18 -4.35
C THR A 219 -11.63 20.87 -4.52
N ASN A 220 -11.48 20.11 -3.44
CA ASN A 220 -10.80 18.82 -3.39
C ASN A 220 -11.23 18.01 -2.15
N GLU A 221 -10.75 16.77 -2.06
CA GLU A 221 -11.01 15.86 -0.94
C GLU A 221 -10.46 16.35 0.39
N PHE A 222 -9.39 17.16 0.40
CA PHE A 222 -8.82 17.69 1.64
C PHE A 222 -9.74 18.72 2.29
N GLU A 223 -10.29 19.65 1.51
CA GLU A 223 -11.29 20.60 1.97
C GLU A 223 -12.54 19.89 2.52
N ALA A 224 -13.00 18.86 1.81
CA ALA A 224 -14.14 18.05 2.23
C ALA A 224 -13.87 17.37 3.59
N ILE A 225 -12.73 16.71 3.74
CA ILE A 225 -12.37 16.03 5.00
C ILE A 225 -12.20 17.05 6.14
N GLN A 226 -11.57 18.20 5.88
CA GLN A 226 -11.46 19.26 6.88
C GLN A 226 -12.83 19.72 7.38
N HIS A 227 -13.79 19.88 6.47
CA HIS A 227 -15.17 20.18 6.82
C HIS A 227 -15.81 19.06 7.67
N ALA A 228 -15.65 17.80 7.27
CA ALA A 228 -16.19 16.66 8.00
C ALA A 228 -15.65 16.57 9.45
N MET A 229 -14.36 16.82 9.65
CA MET A 229 -13.77 16.82 10.99
C MET A 229 -14.25 18.00 11.85
N GLN A 230 -14.33 19.20 11.26
CA GLN A 230 -14.64 20.43 12.00
C GLN A 230 -16.13 20.57 12.31
N ILE A 231 -16.99 20.25 11.34
CA ILE A 231 -18.44 20.47 11.42
C ILE A 231 -19.17 19.18 11.81
N LEU A 232 -18.90 18.09 11.09
CA LEU A 232 -19.61 16.81 11.28
C LEU A 232 -19.03 15.96 12.41
N LYS A 233 -17.87 16.34 12.96
CA LYS A 233 -17.13 15.60 13.99
C LYS A 233 -16.82 14.15 13.59
N MET A 234 -16.55 13.95 12.29
CA MET A 234 -16.19 12.65 11.73
C MET A 234 -14.68 12.61 11.47
N ASP A 235 -13.99 11.65 12.07
CA ASP A 235 -12.58 11.40 11.80
C ASP A 235 -12.37 10.66 10.46
N ILE A 236 -11.12 10.54 10.02
CA ILE A 236 -10.76 9.86 8.77
C ILE A 236 -11.29 8.43 8.76
N ASN A 237 -11.17 7.71 9.88
CA ASN A 237 -11.64 6.33 9.96
C ASN A 237 -13.16 6.23 9.74
N ALA A 238 -13.95 7.08 10.38
CA ALA A 238 -15.39 7.12 10.21
C ALA A 238 -15.76 7.37 8.75
N ILE A 239 -15.08 8.29 8.07
CA ILE A 239 -15.35 8.61 6.67
C ILE A 239 -15.02 7.42 5.77
N PHE A 240 -13.82 6.86 5.88
CA PHE A 240 -13.40 5.74 5.03
C PHE A 240 -14.15 4.43 5.31
N ALA A 241 -14.61 4.20 6.53
CA ALA A 241 -15.47 3.06 6.87
C ALA A 241 -16.85 3.11 6.17
N MET A 242 -17.28 4.29 5.71
CA MET A 242 -18.51 4.45 4.93
C MET A 242 -18.29 4.29 3.42
N ILE A 243 -17.04 4.27 2.96
CA ILE A 243 -16.72 4.15 1.54
C ILE A 243 -16.78 2.68 1.13
N GLN A 244 -17.69 2.35 0.22
CA GLN A 244 -17.92 1.00 -0.26
C GLN A 244 -17.92 0.95 -1.78
N PHE A 245 -17.07 0.10 -2.34
CA PHE A 245 -17.12 -0.27 -3.74
C PHE A 245 -17.81 -1.63 -3.89
N PRO A 246 -18.66 -1.82 -4.92
CA PRO A 246 -19.35 -3.09 -5.13
C PRO A 246 -18.38 -4.28 -5.18
N GLN A 247 -18.72 -5.36 -4.46
CA GLN A 247 -17.96 -6.62 -4.41
C GLN A 247 -16.54 -6.52 -3.81
N LEU A 248 -16.18 -5.36 -3.25
CA LEU A 248 -14.94 -5.15 -2.50
C LEU A 248 -15.25 -4.99 -1.01
N PRO A 249 -14.32 -5.40 -0.12
CA PRO A 249 -14.53 -5.28 1.32
C PRO A 249 -14.54 -3.81 1.75
N ALA A 250 -15.33 -3.50 2.79
CA ALA A 250 -15.16 -2.23 3.49
C ALA A 250 -13.83 -2.24 4.25
N MET A 251 -13.18 -1.07 4.34
CA MET A 251 -11.92 -0.94 5.06
C MET A 251 -12.09 -0.13 6.34
N LYS A 252 -11.31 -0.48 7.35
CA LYS A 252 -11.29 0.20 8.64
C LYS A 252 -9.85 0.52 9.01
N PHE A 253 -9.68 1.72 9.52
CA PHE A 253 -8.44 2.20 10.09
C PHE A 253 -8.52 2.21 11.62
N PRO A 254 -7.36 2.28 12.30
CA PRO A 254 -7.31 2.60 13.70
C PRO A 254 -7.89 4.00 13.95
N SER A 255 -8.50 4.19 15.12
CA SER A 255 -8.91 5.50 15.61
C SER A 255 -8.31 5.72 17.01
N PRO A 256 -7.48 6.76 17.21
CA PRO A 256 -6.96 7.68 16.20
C PRO A 256 -6.06 6.98 15.17
N PHE A 257 -5.94 7.55 13.96
CA PHE A 257 -5.19 6.94 12.86
C PHE A 257 -3.69 6.85 13.16
N TYR A 258 -3.12 7.94 13.68
CA TYR A 258 -1.81 7.97 14.33
C TYR A 258 -1.99 8.49 15.77
N PRO A 259 -1.82 7.66 16.81
CA PRO A 259 -2.02 8.09 18.20
C PRO A 259 -1.01 9.13 18.72
N ASP A 260 0.20 9.16 18.16
CA ASP A 260 1.32 10.02 18.57
C ASP A 260 1.59 11.17 17.58
N PHE A 261 0.76 11.33 16.56
CA PHE A 261 0.92 12.34 15.51
C PHE A 261 -0.44 12.76 14.94
N SER A 262 -0.64 14.05 14.67
CA SER A 262 -1.83 14.50 13.94
C SER A 262 -1.43 15.53 12.90
N CYS A 263 -1.73 15.22 11.64
CA CYS A 263 -1.50 16.08 10.50
C CYS A 263 -2.43 15.64 9.38
N LEU A 264 -3.52 16.39 9.22
CA LEU A 264 -4.59 16.00 8.32
C LEU A 264 -4.12 15.72 6.89
N ALA A 265 -3.22 16.56 6.37
CA ALA A 265 -2.69 16.39 5.02
C ALA A 265 -1.94 15.08 4.85
N PHE A 266 -1.16 14.68 5.86
CA PHE A 266 -0.43 13.42 5.86
C PHE A 266 -1.38 12.23 6.07
N GLU A 267 -2.22 12.31 7.11
CA GLU A 267 -3.17 11.25 7.48
C GLU A 267 -4.12 10.90 6.34
N LEU A 268 -4.67 11.91 5.65
CA LEU A 268 -5.55 11.69 4.51
C LEU A 268 -4.82 10.95 3.38
N ARG A 269 -3.59 11.34 3.07
CA ARG A 269 -2.82 10.79 1.96
C ARG A 269 -2.41 9.35 2.21
N GLU A 270 -1.97 9.04 3.42
CA GLU A 270 -1.70 7.67 3.86
C GLU A 270 -2.96 6.82 3.84
N ALA A 271 -4.09 7.33 4.37
CA ALA A 271 -5.36 6.62 4.32
C ALA A 271 -5.78 6.29 2.88
N MET A 272 -5.66 7.23 1.95
CA MET A 272 -5.96 6.97 0.54
C MET A 272 -5.07 5.89 -0.06
N GLN A 273 -3.75 5.94 0.15
CA GLN A 273 -2.82 4.93 -0.38
C GLN A 273 -3.10 3.55 0.20
N MET A 274 -3.34 3.46 1.50
CA MET A 274 -3.68 2.21 2.19
C MET A 274 -5.03 1.65 1.74
N TYR A 275 -6.02 2.51 1.49
CA TYR A 275 -7.31 2.09 0.94
C TYR A 275 -7.13 1.46 -0.43
N MET A 276 -6.40 2.12 -1.34
CA MET A 276 -6.15 1.59 -2.68
C MET A 276 -5.39 0.25 -2.63
N GLN A 277 -4.38 0.14 -1.75
CA GLN A 277 -3.65 -1.10 -1.53
C GLN A 277 -4.57 -2.23 -1.03
N ALA A 278 -5.46 -1.95 -0.09
CA ALA A 278 -6.44 -2.92 0.41
C ALA A 278 -7.37 -3.42 -0.71
N MET A 279 -7.83 -2.53 -1.60
CA MET A 279 -8.65 -2.92 -2.75
C MET A 279 -7.90 -3.84 -3.72
N MET A 280 -6.63 -3.53 -4.01
CA MET A 280 -5.77 -4.38 -4.82
C MET A 280 -5.57 -5.77 -4.19
N MET A 281 -5.31 -5.84 -2.89
CA MET A 281 -5.17 -7.11 -2.18
C MET A 281 -6.46 -7.95 -2.21
N ALA A 282 -7.63 -7.32 -2.07
CA ALA A 282 -8.92 -8.02 -2.14
C ALA A 282 -9.19 -8.64 -3.52
N VAL A 283 -8.86 -7.93 -4.61
CA VAL A 283 -8.95 -8.49 -5.97
C VAL A 283 -7.93 -9.61 -6.15
N MET A 284 -6.71 -9.39 -5.66
CA MET A 284 -5.64 -10.39 -5.74
C MET A 284 -5.98 -11.68 -4.99
N GLU A 285 -6.68 -11.61 -3.86
CA GLU A 285 -7.20 -12.79 -3.16
C GLU A 285 -8.15 -13.62 -4.05
N LYS A 286 -8.99 -12.98 -4.87
CA LYS A 286 -9.84 -13.68 -5.84
C LYS A 286 -9.01 -14.39 -6.91
N ILE A 287 -7.95 -13.76 -7.41
CA ILE A 287 -7.00 -14.36 -8.36
C ILE A 287 -6.35 -15.60 -7.75
N VAL A 288 -5.78 -15.46 -6.54
CA VAL A 288 -5.12 -16.56 -5.81
C VAL A 288 -6.10 -17.72 -5.57
N SER A 289 -7.33 -17.41 -5.17
CA SER A 289 -8.38 -18.41 -4.92
C SER A 289 -8.72 -19.18 -6.20
N PHE A 290 -8.87 -18.48 -7.33
CA PHE A 290 -9.12 -19.10 -8.63
C PHE A 290 -7.96 -20.00 -9.04
N VAL A 291 -6.72 -19.53 -8.92
CA VAL A 291 -5.52 -20.31 -9.27
C VAL A 291 -5.43 -21.58 -8.43
N LYS A 292 -5.68 -21.49 -7.12
CA LYS A 292 -5.71 -22.67 -6.23
C LYS A 292 -6.78 -23.67 -6.63
N ALA A 293 -7.96 -23.22 -7.02
CA ALA A 293 -9.10 -24.08 -7.33
C ALA A 293 -9.03 -24.69 -8.74
N VAL A 294 -8.69 -23.89 -9.73
CA VAL A 294 -8.81 -24.23 -11.17
C VAL A 294 -7.47 -24.64 -11.77
N LEU A 295 -6.37 -24.02 -11.32
CA LEU A 295 -5.02 -24.26 -11.84
C LEU A 295 -4.13 -25.00 -10.84
N SER A 296 -4.73 -25.81 -9.96
CA SER A 296 -4.01 -26.63 -8.97
C SER A 296 -2.94 -27.54 -9.59
N ILE A 297 -3.15 -27.95 -10.85
CA ILE A 297 -2.19 -28.74 -11.65
C ILE A 297 -0.82 -28.05 -11.81
N LEU A 298 -0.76 -26.72 -11.72
CA LEU A 298 0.48 -25.96 -11.78
C LEU A 298 1.29 -26.02 -10.48
N ASN A 299 0.73 -26.61 -9.41
CA ASN A 299 1.36 -26.78 -8.10
C ASN A 299 2.00 -25.49 -7.54
N ILE A 300 1.29 -24.36 -7.71
CA ILE A 300 1.79 -23.04 -7.33
C ILE A 300 1.81 -22.92 -5.81
N GLN A 301 2.99 -22.62 -5.25
CA GLN A 301 3.15 -22.31 -3.84
C GLN A 301 3.19 -20.81 -3.61
N PHE A 302 2.38 -20.35 -2.67
CA PHE A 302 2.29 -18.93 -2.33
C PHE A 302 3.23 -18.61 -1.17
N PRO A 303 4.00 -17.51 -1.27
CA PRO A 303 4.99 -17.17 -0.27
C PRO A 303 4.34 -16.67 1.03
N SER A 304 5.07 -16.82 2.13
CA SER A 304 4.91 -16.01 3.33
C SER A 304 6.12 -15.10 3.49
N ILE A 305 5.94 -14.01 4.24
CA ILE A 305 7.05 -13.16 4.68
C ILE A 305 6.96 -13.07 6.20
N CYS A 306 8.05 -13.42 6.88
CA CYS A 306 8.16 -13.38 8.33
C CYS A 306 9.14 -12.29 8.77
N ILE A 307 8.80 -11.55 9.82
CA ILE A 307 9.63 -10.53 10.45
C ILE A 307 9.84 -10.92 11.90
N ASP A 308 11.10 -10.91 12.33
CA ASP A 308 11.46 -11.06 13.73
C ASP A 308 11.34 -9.70 14.41
N ILE A 309 10.40 -9.56 15.35
CA ILE A 309 10.20 -8.34 16.12
C ILE A 309 10.75 -8.59 17.54
N PRO A 310 11.72 -7.79 18.02
CA PRO A 310 12.21 -7.87 19.39
C PRO A 310 11.08 -7.68 20.39
N ASP A 311 10.98 -8.55 21.39
CA ASP A 311 9.84 -8.58 22.32
C ASP A 311 9.80 -7.40 23.29
N LYS A 312 10.89 -6.63 23.41
CA LYS A 312 11.00 -5.46 24.29
C LYS A 312 12.00 -4.46 23.75
N LEU A 313 11.75 -3.20 24.05
CA LEU A 313 12.81 -2.24 24.25
C LEU A 313 13.73 -2.79 25.35
N ASP A 314 14.94 -3.22 25.01
CA ASP A 314 16.05 -2.94 25.92
C ASP A 314 16.23 -1.42 25.88
N ILE A 315 15.34 -0.68 26.56
CA ILE A 315 15.70 0.64 27.07
C ILE A 315 16.82 0.28 28.06
N PRO A 316 18.09 0.65 27.83
CA PRO A 316 19.02 0.65 28.93
C PRO A 316 18.38 1.55 29.98
N ASP A 317 18.15 1.03 31.19
CA ASP A 317 17.80 1.85 32.34
C ASP A 317 18.74 3.04 32.30
N ASN A 318 18.23 4.21 31.93
CA ASN A 318 19.03 5.41 31.96
C ASN A 318 19.28 5.64 33.45
N PRO A 319 20.51 5.45 33.98
CA PRO A 319 20.76 5.66 35.39
C PRO A 319 20.65 7.16 35.73
N ASN A 320 20.58 8.03 34.72
CA ASN A 320 20.49 9.47 34.86
C ASN A 320 19.23 9.99 34.16
N GLY A 321 18.09 9.86 34.84
CA GLY A 321 16.82 10.42 34.40
C GLY A 321 16.97 11.85 33.86
N THR A 322 16.46 12.05 32.65
CA THR A 322 16.00 13.36 32.16
C THR A 322 15.00 13.08 31.06
N GLU A 323 13.72 13.13 31.43
CA GLU A 323 12.61 13.23 30.50
C GLU A 323 12.75 14.57 29.76
N TYR A 324 12.78 14.52 28.43
CA TYR A 324 12.50 15.71 27.62
C TYR A 324 11.21 15.43 26.85
N PHE A 325 10.20 16.24 27.19
CA PHE A 325 8.89 16.35 26.56
C PHE A 325 8.98 16.87 25.12
#